data_AF-A0A7C7C9Z9-F1
#
_entry.id   AF-A0A7C7C9Z9-F1
#
_cell.length_a   1.000
_cell.length_b   1.000
_cell.length_c   1.000
_cell.angle_alpha   90.00
_cell.angle_beta   90.00
_cell.angle_gamma   90.00
#
_symmetry.space_group_name_H-M   'P 1'
#
loop_
_entity.id
_entity.type
_entity.pdbx_description
1 polymer ?
#
loop_
_entity_poly.entity_id
_entity_poly.type
_entity_poly.pdbx_seq_one_letter_code
_entity_poly.pdbx_strand_id
1 'polypeptide(L)' 'MKIGDIVKLTVNPSVDWMYDYLDKTFEVLDFLPQTGVKLKMRQQEAEWIWIIGKENLKIATTEDLRGYMEAIR' A
#
# COMPACT_ATOMS: atom_id res chain seq x y z
N MET A 1 9.16 6.47 5.21
CA MET A 1 8.15 5.49 5.65
C MET A 1 8.15 5.44 7.16
N LYS A 2 7.01 5.81 7.74
CA LYS A 2 6.65 5.78 9.16
C LYS A 2 5.16 5.44 9.30
N ILE A 3 4.68 5.19 10.51
CA ILE A 3 3.25 4.98 10.79
C ILE A 3 2.45 6.21 10.33
N GLY A 4 1.33 5.96 9.66
CA GLY A 4 0.46 6.97 9.03
C GLY A 4 0.90 7.41 7.63
N ASP A 5 2.07 6.99 7.13
CA ASP A 5 2.44 7.26 5.74
C ASP A 5 1.54 6.48 4.78
N ILE A 6 1.20 7.11 3.64
CA ILE A 6 0.53 6.42 2.53
C ILE A 6 1.58 5.83 1.58
N VAL A 7 1.42 4.56 1.26
CA VAL A 7 2.36 3.77 0.46
C VAL A 7 1.63 3.05 -0.67
N LYS A 8 2.38 2.60 -1.65
CA LYS A 8 1.92 1.72 -2.73
C LYS A 8 2.94 0.63 -2.98
N LEU A 9 2.49 -0.40 -3.69
CA LEU A 9 3.37 -1.46 -4.16
C LEU A 9 4.39 -0.92 -5.18
N THR A 10 5.59 -1.49 -5.16
CA THR A 10 6.58 -1.31 -6.22
C THR A 10 6.11 -1.96 -7.52
N VAL A 11 6.59 -1.50 -8.67
CA VAL A 11 6.18 -2.02 -10.00
C VAL A 11 6.50 -3.50 -10.22
N ASN A 12 7.41 -4.06 -9.41
CA ASN A 12 7.82 -5.46 -9.46
C ASN A 12 7.79 -6.06 -8.04
N PRO A 13 6.61 -6.33 -7.48
CA PRO A 13 6.49 -6.93 -6.16
C PRO A 13 7.02 -8.38 -6.18
N SER A 14 7.39 -8.90 -5.01
CA SER A 14 8.03 -10.21 -4.88
C SER A 14 7.07 -11.41 -5.01
N VAL A 15 5.76 -11.16 -5.05
CA VAL A 15 4.73 -12.22 -5.07
C VAL A 15 3.64 -11.86 -6.08
N ASP A 16 3.23 -12.82 -6.90
CA ASP A 16 2.35 -12.62 -8.06
C ASP A 16 0.99 -11.99 -7.73
N TRP A 17 0.36 -12.38 -6.62
CA TRP A 17 -0.95 -11.82 -6.25
C TRP A 17 -0.89 -10.31 -5.97
N MET A 18 0.29 -9.75 -5.68
CA MET A 18 0.44 -8.31 -5.41
C MET A 18 0.26 -7.47 -6.69
N TYR A 19 0.45 -8.03 -7.88
CA TYR A 19 0.26 -7.30 -9.14
C TYR A 19 -1.18 -6.80 -9.31
N ASP A 20 -2.15 -7.53 -8.75
CA ASP A 20 -3.59 -7.18 -8.80
C ASP A 20 -3.93 -5.91 -8.00
N TYR A 21 -2.96 -5.36 -7.24
CA TYR A 21 -3.16 -4.23 -6.34
C TYR A 21 -2.17 -3.08 -6.57
N LEU A 22 -1.49 -3.03 -7.72
CA LEU A 22 -0.54 -1.97 -8.06
C LEU A 22 -1.17 -0.57 -8.15
N ASP A 23 -2.47 -0.50 -8.42
CA ASP A 23 -3.28 0.71 -8.45
C ASP A 23 -3.78 1.13 -7.06
N LYS A 24 -3.65 0.28 -6.05
CA LYS A 24 -4.12 0.55 -4.68
C LYS A 24 -3.08 1.30 -3.86
N THR A 25 -3.60 1.98 -2.83
CA THR A 25 -2.80 2.63 -1.81
C THR A 25 -3.14 2.10 -0.44
N PHE A 26 -2.15 2.14 0.44
CA PHE A 26 -2.21 1.56 1.77
C PHE A 26 -1.71 2.57 2.81
N GLU A 27 -2.26 2.50 4.01
CA GLU A 27 -1.76 3.24 5.16
C GLU A 27 -0.90 2.33 6.04
N VAL A 28 0.26 2.84 6.45
CA VAL A 28 1.15 2.13 7.39
C VAL A 28 0.57 2.19 8.79
N LEU A 29 0.22 1.03 9.35
CA LEU A 29 -0.29 0.92 10.71
C LEU A 29 0.81 0.64 11.73
N ASP A 30 1.76 -0.23 11.39
CA ASP A 30 2.80 -0.68 12.32
C ASP A 30 4.01 -1.31 11.58
N PHE A 31 5.13 -1.44 12.29
CA PHE A 31 6.32 -2.16 11.84
C PHE A 31 6.56 -3.37 12.74
N LEU A 32 6.47 -4.56 12.17
CA LEU A 32 6.71 -5.81 12.87
C LEU A 32 8.14 -6.26 12.56
N PRO A 33 9.08 -6.21 13.53
CA PRO A 33 10.52 -6.33 13.27
C PRO A 33 10.97 -7.59 12.52
N GLN A 34 10.17 -8.66 12.54
CA GLN A 34 10.51 -9.96 11.95
C GLN A 34 9.65 -10.35 10.75
N THR A 35 8.51 -9.69 10.53
CA THR A 35 7.49 -10.13 9.55
C THR A 35 7.15 -9.09 8.50
N GLY A 36 7.42 -7.80 8.75
CA GLY A 36 7.27 -6.75 7.74
C GLY A 36 6.47 -5.54 8.22
N VAL A 37 5.75 -4.92 7.30
CA VAL A 37 4.96 -3.71 7.53
C VAL A 37 3.49 -4.09 7.58
N LYS A 38 2.81 -3.71 8.67
CA LYS A 38 1.36 -3.86 8.80
C LYS A 38 0.67 -2.70 8.07
N LEU A 39 -0.21 -3.03 7.14
CA LEU A 39 -0.86 -2.10 6.23
C LEU A 39 -2.38 -2.23 6.29
N LYS A 40 -3.08 -1.12 6.13
CA LYS A 40 -4.51 -1.09 5.83
C LYS A 40 -4.73 -0.61 4.40
N MET A 41 -5.46 -1.38 3.60
CA MET A 41 -5.87 -0.91 2.28
C MET A 41 -6.85 0.24 2.43
N ARG A 42 -6.64 1.33 1.68
CA ARG A 42 -7.58 2.45 1.68
C ARG A 42 -8.78 2.12 0.79
N GLN A 43 -9.95 2.63 1.18
CA GLN A 43 -11.19 2.65 0.37
C GLN A 43 -11.87 1.30 0.11
N GLN A 44 -11.51 0.25 0.86
CA GLN A 44 -12.37 -0.92 0.97
C GLN A 44 -13.22 -0.81 2.24
N GLU A 45 -14.51 -1.14 2.13
CA GLU A 45 -15.41 -1.21 3.29
C GLU A 45 -14.99 -2.32 4.26
N ALA A 46 -14.44 -3.41 3.73
CA ALA A 46 -13.80 -4.44 4.54
C ALA A 46 -12.38 -4.00 4.92
N GLU A 47 -12.04 -4.07 6.21
CA GLU A 47 -10.69 -3.82 6.68
C GLU A 47 -9.75 -4.98 6.33
N TRP A 48 -9.18 -4.96 5.13
CA TRP A 48 -8.11 -5.89 4.77
C TRP A 48 -6.80 -5.37 5.35
N ILE A 49 -6.27 -6.13 6.31
CA ILE A 49 -4.97 -5.86 6.95
C ILE A 49 -3.93 -6.78 6.37
N TRP A 50 -2.86 -6.21 5.81
CA TRP A 50 -1.76 -6.97 5.24
C TRP A 50 -0.49 -6.83 6.06
N ILE A 51 0.35 -7.86 5.99
CA ILE A 51 1.71 -7.84 6.52
C ILE A 51 2.62 -8.27 5.38
N ILE A 52 3.38 -7.33 4.82
CA ILE A 52 4.29 -7.60 3.70
C ILE A 52 5.65 -6.97 3.93
N GLY A 53 6.68 -7.51 3.27
CA GLY A 53 8.03 -6.98 3.35
C GLY A 53 8.14 -5.56 2.80
N LYS A 54 8.94 -4.73 3.47
CA LYS A 54 9.12 -3.30 3.18
C LYS A 54 9.68 -3.07 1.77
N GLU A 55 10.44 -4.03 1.24
CA GLU A 55 11.01 -4.02 -0.10
C GLU A 55 9.96 -3.95 -1.22
N ASN A 56 8.72 -4.37 -0.94
CA ASN A 56 7.61 -4.31 -1.89
C ASN A 56 6.91 -2.94 -1.89
N LEU A 57 7.37 -1.98 -1.10
CA LEU A 57 6.65 -0.74 -0.81
C LEU A 57 7.48 0.50 -1.15
N LYS A 58 6.79 1.51 -1.67
CA LYS A 58 7.30 2.88 -1.81
C LYS A 58 6.28 3.89 -1.27
N ILE A 59 6.77 5.07 -0.85
CA ILE A 59 5.89 6.19 -0.49
C ILE A 59 5.06 6.58 -1.71
N ALA A 60 3.75 6.75 -1.52
CA ALA A 60 2.86 7.23 -2.57
C ALA A 60 3.16 8.69 -2.89
N THR A 61 3.25 9.02 -4.17
CA THR A 61 3.48 10.38 -4.65
C THR A 61 2.18 11.15 -4.77
N THR A 62 2.25 12.48 -4.96
CA THR A 62 1.06 13.29 -5.21
C THR A 62 0.33 12.84 -6.48
N GLU A 63 1.06 12.40 -7.50
CA GLU A 63 0.50 11.83 -8.74
C GLU A 63 -0.28 10.53 -8.46
N ASP A 64 0.27 9.63 -7.65
CA ASP A 64 -0.41 8.39 -7.24
C ASP A 64 -1.74 8.69 -6.52
N LEU A 65 -1.78 9.78 -5.74
CA LEU A 65 -2.99 10.23 -5.04
C LEU A 65 -3.95 11.03 -5.94
N ARG A 66 -3.46 11.60 -7.05
CA ARG A 66 -4.25 12.38 -8.02
C ARG A 66 -4.96 11.53 -9.06
N GLY A 67 -4.27 10.54 -9.65
CA GLY A 67 -4.92 9.57 -10.55
C GLY A 67 -6.10 8.86 -9.87
N TYR A 68 -6.05 8.80 -8.54
CA TYR A 68 -7.13 8.34 -7.70
C TYR A 68 -8.34 9.30 -7.60
N MET A 69 -8.16 10.63 -7.54
CA MET A 69 -9.28 11.58 -7.45
C MET A 69 -10.12 11.66 -8.73
N GLU A 70 -9.51 11.33 -9.88
CA GLU A 70 -10.17 11.36 -11.18
C GLU A 70 -11.01 10.10 -11.45
N ALA A 71 -10.68 8.95 -10.83
CA ALA A 71 -11.38 7.68 -11.02
C ALA A 71 -12.73 7.56 -10.27
N ILE A 72 -13.11 8.56 -9.48
CA ILE A 72 -14.34 8.61 -8.67
C ILE A 72 -15.28 9.74 -9.13
N ARG A 73 -15.00 10.34 -10.29
CA ARG A 73 -15.91 11.24 -11.01
C ARG A 73 -16.62 10.49 -12.12
#